data_AF-A0A437Q6V9-F1
#
_entry.id   AF-A0A437Q6V9-F1
#
_cell.length_a   1.000
_cell.length_b   1.000
_cell.length_c   1.000
_cell.angle_alpha   90.00
_cell.angle_beta   90.00
_cell.angle_gamma   90.00
#
_symmetry.space_group_name_H-M   'P 1'
#
loop_
_entity.id
_entity.type
_entity.pdbx_description
1 polymer ?
#
loop_
_entity_poly.entity_id
_entity_poly.type
_entity_poly.pdbx_seq_one_letter_code
_entity_poly.pdbx_strand_id
1 'polypeptide(L)'
;MHDLVKEALALSQKIRAAVEEKTWDEVEEMLAQREAILAQAATATPPSSEQESLAVDKALNDIRQLDSENVEFIRARQEELRKEQQAANKGKQMAKAYQQL
;
A
#
# COMPACT_ATOMS: atom_id res chain seq x y z
N MET A 1 21.46 -3.90 6.03
CA MET A 1 20.10 -4.48 6.17
C MET A 1 19.24 -3.71 7.17
N HIS A 2 19.70 -3.53 8.41
CA HIS A 2 18.92 -2.89 9.49
C HIS A 2 18.31 -1.53 9.11
N ASP A 3 19.10 -0.62 8.53
CA ASP A 3 18.60 0.71 8.13
C ASP A 3 17.57 0.64 7.00
N LEU A 4 17.75 -0.27 6.03
CA LEU A 4 16.78 -0.49 4.95
C LEU A 4 15.45 -1.00 5.50
N VAL A 5 15.46 -1.90 6.48
CA VAL A 5 14.23 -2.41 7.10
C VAL A 5 13.53 -1.30 7.92
N LYS A 6 14.28 -0.42 8.58
CA LYS A 6 13.72 0.77 9.23
C LYS A 6 13.08 1.73 8.25
N GLU A 7 13.72 1.97 7.10
CA GLU A 7 13.18 2.81 6.04
C GLU A 7 11.89 2.22 5.45
N ALA A 8 11.87 0.91 5.21
CA ALA A 8 10.67 0.20 4.78
C ALA A 8 9.53 0.31 5.81
N LEU A 9 9.83 0.22 7.12
CA LEU A 9 8.84 0.41 8.18
C LEU A 9 8.28 1.84 8.19
N ALA A 10 9.14 2.85 8.03
CA ALA A 10 8.71 4.24 7.94
C ALA A 10 7.80 4.48 6.72
N LEU A 11 8.10 3.84 5.58
CA LEU A 11 7.21 3.85 4.42
C LEU A 11 5.88 3.15 4.69
N SER A 12 5.87 1.99 5.36
CA SER A 12 4.61 1.33 5.74
C SER A 12 3.72 2.21 6.63
N GLN A 13 4.30 2.99 7.54
CA GLN A 13 3.58 3.94 8.36
C GLN A 13 3.01 5.11 7.53
N LYS A 14 3.77 5.62 6.55
CA LYS A 14 3.27 6.65 5.63
C LYS A 14 2.16 6.13 4.72
N ILE A 15 2.29 4.90 4.20
CA ILE A 15 1.26 4.24 3.42
C ILE A 15 -0.03 4.13 4.25
N ARG A 16 0.08 3.75 5.52
CA ARG A 16 -1.07 3.69 6.42
C ARG A 16 -1.79 5.05 6.51
N ALA A 17 -1.05 6.13 6.74
CA ALA A 17 -1.62 7.47 6.80
C ALA A 17 -2.28 7.87 5.46
N ALA A 18 -1.61 7.65 4.33
CA ALA A 18 -2.15 7.98 3.01
C ALA A 18 -3.41 7.16 2.64
N VAL A 19 -3.48 5.90 3.08
CA VAL A 19 -4.67 5.07 2.96
C VAL A 19 -5.84 5.62 3.79
N GLU A 20 -5.58 6.10 5.00
CA GLU A 20 -6.59 6.76 5.86
C GLU A 20 -7.05 8.09 5.27
N GLU A 21 -6.14 8.85 4.66
CA GLU A 21 -6.40 10.14 3.99
C GLU A 21 -6.94 9.98 2.55
N LYS A 22 -7.04 8.75 2.04
CA LYS A 22 -7.50 8.41 0.67
C LYS A 22 -6.64 9.05 -0.45
N THR A 23 -5.35 9.32 -0.21
CA THR A 23 -4.40 9.81 -1.22
C THR A 23 -3.81 8.66 -2.05
N TRP A 24 -4.68 7.94 -2.76
CA TRP A 24 -4.35 6.67 -3.43
C TRP A 24 -3.23 6.76 -4.49
N ASP A 25 -3.10 7.91 -5.16
CA ASP A 25 -2.04 8.12 -6.15
C ASP A 25 -0.64 8.05 -5.49
N GLU A 26 -0.52 8.53 -4.25
CA GLU A 26 0.74 8.48 -3.48
C GLU A 26 0.99 7.09 -2.87
N VAL A 27 -0.09 6.35 -2.55
CA VAL A 27 0.00 4.99 -1.98
C VAL A 27 0.70 4.03 -2.94
N GLU A 28 0.40 4.09 -4.24
CA GLU A 28 1.01 3.23 -5.25
C GLU A 28 2.53 3.48 -5.37
N GLU A 29 2.93 4.75 -5.44
CA GLU A 29 4.35 5.11 -5.49
C GLU A 29 5.10 4.64 -4.24
N MET A 30 4.54 4.86 -3.05
CA MET A 30 5.14 4.43 -1.79
C MET A 30 5.25 2.91 -1.67
N LEU A 31 4.27 2.15 -2.18
CA LEU A 31 4.34 0.68 -2.21
C LEU A 31 5.49 0.19 -3.08
N ALA A 32 5.67 0.76 -4.27
CA ALA A 32 6.77 0.42 -5.17
C ALA A 32 8.14 0.75 -4.54
N GLN A 33 8.26 1.91 -3.90
CA GLN A 33 9.49 2.30 -3.18
C GLN A 33 9.79 1.32 -2.03
N ARG A 34 8.78 0.95 -1.23
CA ARG A 34 8.93 0.00 -0.13
C ARG A 34 9.38 -1.37 -0.62
N GLU A 35 8.78 -1.88 -1.70
CA GLU A 35 9.16 -3.16 -2.28
C GLU A 35 10.61 -3.16 -2.76
N ALA A 36 11.05 -2.08 -3.42
CA ALA A 36 12.44 -1.91 -3.83
C ALA A 36 13.41 -1.91 -2.65
N ILE A 37 13.05 -1.25 -1.53
CA ILE A 37 13.88 -1.23 -0.31
C ILE A 37 13.94 -2.61 0.36
N LEU A 38 12.82 -3.33 0.43
CA LEU A 38 12.79 -4.68 0.98
C LEU A 38 13.60 -5.66 0.13
N ALA A 39 13.53 -5.55 -1.20
CA ALA A 39 14.36 -6.34 -2.11
C ALA A 39 15.86 -6.06 -1.90
N GLN A 40 16.24 -4.80 -1.70
CA GLN A 40 17.62 -4.44 -1.34
C GLN A 40 18.00 -5.01 0.03
N ALA A 41 17.12 -4.91 1.03
CA ALA A 41 17.36 -5.43 2.37
C ALA A 41 17.59 -6.95 2.37
N ALA A 42 16.89 -7.70 1.51
CA ALA A 42 17.03 -9.15 1.39
C ALA A 42 18.40 -9.60 0.84
N THR A 43 19.12 -8.72 0.13
CA THR A 43 20.46 -8.99 -0.43
C THR A 43 21.58 -8.32 0.36
N ALA A 44 21.24 -7.47 1.34
CA ALA A 44 22.20 -6.74 2.15
C ALA A 44 22.85 -7.65 3.21
N THR A 45 23.99 -7.21 3.74
CA THR A 45 24.68 -7.90 4.84
C THR A 45 23.72 -8.12 6.01
N PRO A 46 23.60 -9.35 6.52
CA PRO A 46 22.72 -9.67 7.63
C PRO A 46 23.17 -8.95 8.91
N PRO A 47 22.29 -8.84 9.91
CA PRO A 47 22.61 -8.23 11.20
C PRO A 47 23.83 -8.88 11.83
N SER A 48 24.71 -8.06 12.38
CA SER A 48 25.99 -8.51 12.94
C SER A 48 25.90 -8.89 14.42
N SER A 49 24.80 -8.54 15.06
CA SER A 49 24.52 -8.80 16.47
C SER A 49 23.09 -9.30 16.69
N GLU A 50 22.88 -10.00 17.80
CA GLU A 50 21.56 -10.45 18.25
C GLU A 50 20.60 -9.26 18.42
N GLN A 51 21.08 -8.14 18.98
CA GLN A 51 20.28 -6.93 19.17
C GLN A 51 19.80 -6.35 17.84
N GLU A 52 20.66 -6.30 16.83
CA GLU A 52 20.27 -5.86 15.48
C GLU A 52 19.30 -6.83 14.82
N SER A 53 19.48 -8.15 15.02
CA SER A 53 18.56 -9.15 14.50
C SER A 53 17.18 -9.00 15.09
N LEU A 54 17.08 -8.85 16.42
CA LEU A 54 15.81 -8.62 17.11
C LEU A 54 15.12 -7.33 16.66
N ALA A 55 15.90 -6.27 16.41
CA ALA A 55 15.36 -5.01 15.91
C ALA A 55 14.80 -5.15 14.48
N VAL A 56 15.50 -5.89 13.61
CA VAL A 56 15.04 -6.20 12.25
C VAL A 56 13.80 -7.07 12.28
N ASP A 57 13.77 -8.12 13.09
CA ASP A 57 12.62 -9.03 13.20
C ASP A 57 11.37 -8.29 13.70
N LYS A 58 11.54 -7.44 14.71
CA LYS A 58 10.46 -6.58 15.21
C LYS A 58 9.93 -5.69 14.08
N ALA A 59 10.81 -4.99 13.37
CA ALA A 59 10.39 -4.08 12.30
C ALA A 59 9.69 -4.81 11.15
N LEU A 60 10.14 -6.01 10.78
CA LEU A 60 9.46 -6.84 9.76
C LEU A 60 8.08 -7.31 10.23
N ASN A 61 7.92 -7.64 11.51
CA ASN A 61 6.61 -7.99 12.07
C ASN A 61 5.67 -6.78 12.11
N ASP A 62 6.18 -5.60 12.48
CA ASP A 62 5.41 -4.35 12.45
C ASP A 62 4.94 -4.02 11.02
N ILE A 63 5.79 -4.21 10.00
CA ILE A 63 5.41 -4.06 8.58
C ILE A 63 4.28 -5.02 8.21
N ARG A 64 4.39 -6.31 8.57
CA ARG A 64 3.36 -7.32 8.26
C ARG A 64 2.02 -7.01 8.92
N GLN A 65 2.06 -6.50 10.15
CA GLN A 65 0.87 -6.07 10.85
C GLN A 65 0.19 -4.90 10.13
N LEU A 66 0.94 -3.85 9.79
CA LEU A 66 0.42 -2.71 9.02
C LEU A 66 -0.17 -3.14 7.67
N ASP A 67 0.50 -4.05 6.96
CA ASP A 67 -0.01 -4.60 5.70
C ASP A 67 -1.36 -5.31 5.91
N SER A 68 -1.46 -6.13 6.95
CA SER A 68 -2.70 -6.87 7.28
C SER A 68 -3.84 -5.91 7.62
N GLU A 69 -3.54 -4.84 8.36
CA GLU A 69 -4.52 -3.80 8.72
C GLU A 69 -4.96 -2.96 7.50
N ASN A 70 -4.09 -2.80 6.49
CA ASN A 70 -4.38 -2.04 5.28
C ASN A 70 -5.24 -2.82 4.27
N VAL A 71 -5.26 -4.15 4.32
CA VAL A 71 -6.06 -4.99 3.40
C VAL A 71 -7.53 -4.57 3.38
N GLU A 72 -8.12 -4.28 4.54
CA GLU A 72 -9.54 -3.90 4.62
C GLU A 72 -9.82 -2.54 3.96
N PHE A 73 -8.89 -1.59 4.07
CA PHE A 73 -9.01 -0.29 3.39
C PHE A 73 -8.90 -0.43 1.86
N ILE A 74 -7.97 -1.27 1.40
CA ILE A 74 -7.79 -1.55 -0.02
C ILE A 74 -9.05 -2.21 -0.59
N ARG A 75 -9.63 -3.20 0.12
CA ARG A 75 -10.89 -3.84 -0.26
C ARG A 75 -12.04 -2.84 -0.35
N ALA A 76 -12.16 -1.96 0.65
CA ALA A 76 -13.18 -0.91 0.63
C ALA A 76 -13.04 0.00 -0.60
N ARG A 77 -11.80 0.40 -0.95
CA ARG A 77 -11.55 1.23 -2.13
C ARG A 77 -11.86 0.52 -3.45
N GLN A 78 -11.54 -0.76 -3.57
CA GLN A 78 -11.90 -1.56 -4.75
C GLN A 78 -13.41 -1.60 -4.98
N GLU A 79 -14.20 -1.73 -3.92
CA GLU A 79 -15.65 -1.71 -4.00
C GLU A 79 -16.21 -0.32 -4.36
N GLU A 80 -15.62 0.76 -3.82
CA GLU A 80 -15.95 2.14 -4.22
C GLU A 80 -15.73 2.34 -5.73
N LEU A 81 -14.55 1.97 -6.24
CA LEU A 81 -14.20 2.08 -7.66
C LEU A 81 -15.15 1.28 -8.56
N ARG A 82 -15.55 0.08 -8.12
CA ARG A 82 -16.52 -0.75 -8.84
C ARG A 82 -17.88 -0.05 -8.95
N LYS A 83 -18.35 0.58 -7.87
CA LYS A 83 -19.61 1.34 -7.85
C LYS A 83 -19.54 2.57 -8.75
N GLU A 84 -18.44 3.33 -8.67
CA GLU A 84 -18.19 4.49 -9.54
C GLU A 84 -18.24 4.09 -11.03
N GLN A 85 -17.58 2.98 -11.40
CA GLN A 85 -17.58 2.51 -12.78
C GLN A 85 -18.96 2.02 -13.26
N GLN A 86 -19.73 1.34 -12.41
CA GLN A 86 -21.10 0.96 -12.72
C GLN A 86 -22.00 2.18 -12.93
N ALA A 87 -21.88 3.21 -12.09
CA ALA A 87 -22.63 4.46 -12.22
C ALA A 87 -22.27 5.19 -13.51
N ALA A 88 -20.98 5.31 -13.83
CA ALA A 88 -20.51 5.92 -15.07
C ALA A 88 -21.04 5.20 -16.32
N ASN A 89 -21.05 3.87 -16.31
CA ASN A 89 -21.57 3.06 -17.42
C ASN A 89 -23.08 3.24 -17.61
N LYS A 90 -23.86 3.28 -16.51
CA LYS A 90 -25.30 3.59 -16.57
C LYS A 90 -25.55 4.99 -17.12
N GLY A 91 -24.78 5.98 -16.68
CA GLY A 91 -24.85 7.35 -17.21
C GLY A 91 -24.58 7.41 -18.72
N LYS A 92 -23.55 6.71 -19.20
CA LYS A 92 -23.24 6.62 -20.63
C LYS A 92 -24.34 5.94 -21.44
N GLN A 93 -24.94 4.87 -20.92
CA GLN A 93 -26.07 4.19 -21.58
C GLN A 93 -27.29 5.10 -21.68
N MET A 94 -27.63 5.82 -20.61
CA MET A 94 -28.72 6.80 -20.62
C MET A 94 -28.45 7.94 -21.60
N ALA A 95 -27.26 8.55 -21.57
CA ALA A 95 -26.89 9.63 -22.49
C ALA A 95 -26.98 9.21 -23.97
N LYS A 96 -26.57 7.96 -24.28
CA LYS A 96 -26.70 7.40 -25.63
C LYS A 96 -28.16 7.20 -26.03
N ALA A 97 -29.02 6.76 -25.12
CA ALA A 97 -30.46 6.61 -25.39
C ALA A 97 -31.14 7.96 -25.67
N TYR A 98 -30.78 9.03 -24.95
CA TYR A 98 -31.30 10.37 -25.18
C TYR A 98 -30.80 11.02 -26.49
N GLN A 99 -29.61 10.66 -26.98
CA GLN A 99 -29.11 11.12 -28.29
C GLN A 99 -29.77 10.41 -29.48
N GLN A 100 -30.45 9.28 -29.24
CA GLN A 100 -31.14 8.49 -30.27
C GLN A 100 -32.65 8.78 -30.34
N LEU A 101 -33.17 9.68 -29.49
CA LEU A 101 -34.52 10.24 -29.54
C LEU A 101 -34.51 11.59 -30.27
#